data_AF-A0A2N5KUD1-F1
#
_entry.id   AF-A0A2N5KUD1-F1
#
_cell.length_a   1.000
_cell.length_b   1.000
_cell.length_c   1.000
_cell.angle_alpha   90.00
_cell.angle_beta   90.00
_cell.angle_gamma   90.00
#
_symmetry.space_group_name_H-M   'P 1'
#
loop_
_entity.id
_entity.type
_entity.pdbx_description
1 polymer ?
#
loop_
_entity_poly.entity_id
_entity_poly.type
_entity_poly.pdbx_seq_one_letter_code
_entity_poly.pdbx_strand_id
1 'polypeptide(L)'
;MEHTKHDVPVFEDGDTIRLELRVGDDSGVARVETRFTNEGPESIKSVYRSVDLHGEKDTVAVIEFRVGEDLSPGNYSCEYIALTDNLGNRSVIAAPGIEFRVEGNLEDRQGPALLDWSFA
;
A
#
# COMPACT_ATOMS: atom_id res chain seq x y z
N MET A 1 -15.65 23.19 -17.81
CA MET A 1 -15.45 21.76 -17.49
C MET A 1 -15.03 21.73 -16.04
N GLU A 2 -15.94 21.38 -15.15
CA GLU A 2 -15.64 21.30 -13.71
C GLU A 2 -14.66 20.15 -13.50
N HIS A 3 -13.46 20.48 -13.02
CA HIS A 3 -12.61 19.51 -12.35
C HIS A 3 -13.29 19.19 -11.02
N THR A 4 -14.07 18.12 -10.95
CA THR A 4 -14.50 17.57 -9.68
C THR A 4 -13.23 17.20 -8.92
N LYS A 5 -12.86 18.02 -7.94
CA LYS A 5 -11.76 17.73 -7.03
C LYS A 5 -12.18 16.45 -6.29
N HIS A 6 -11.61 15.30 -6.64
CA HIS A 6 -11.73 14.15 -5.79
C HIS A 6 -11.02 14.52 -4.48
N ASP A 7 -11.79 14.63 -3.40
CA ASP A 7 -11.19 14.81 -2.08
C ASP A 7 -10.30 13.60 -1.80
N VAL A 8 -9.02 13.87 -1.55
CA VAL A 8 -8.03 12.85 -1.19
C VAL A 8 -8.47 12.28 0.16
N PRO A 9 -8.69 10.96 0.28
CA PRO A 9 -9.15 10.35 1.52
C PRO A 9 -8.09 10.55 2.62
N VAL A 10 -8.57 10.80 3.85
CA VAL A 10 -7.74 11.07 5.02
C VAL A 10 -8.00 9.99 6.07
N PHE A 11 -6.92 9.49 6.67
CA PHE A 11 -6.94 8.44 7.69
C PHE A 11 -6.11 8.83 8.91
N GLU A 12 -6.47 8.31 10.07
CA GLU A 12 -5.83 8.57 11.37
C GLU A 12 -5.26 7.30 12.00
N ASP A 13 -4.49 7.45 13.09
CA ASP A 13 -3.90 6.33 13.82
C ASP A 13 -4.96 5.30 14.26
N GLY A 14 -4.66 4.01 14.04
CA GLY A 14 -5.59 2.92 14.29
C GLY A 14 -6.53 2.58 13.12
N ASP A 15 -6.62 3.41 12.08
CA ASP A 15 -7.39 3.09 10.88
C ASP A 15 -6.75 1.92 10.10
N THR A 16 -7.61 1.17 9.41
CA THR A 16 -7.20 0.23 8.37
C THR A 16 -7.64 0.77 7.01
N ILE A 17 -6.66 1.14 6.19
CA ILE A 17 -6.90 1.53 4.80
C ILE A 17 -7.08 0.27 3.98
N ARG A 18 -8.19 0.18 3.25
CA ARG A 18 -8.51 -0.95 2.36
C ARG A 18 -8.60 -0.47 0.92
N LEU A 19 -7.61 -0.84 0.11
CA LEU A 19 -7.58 -0.59 -1.33
C LEU A 19 -8.09 -1.83 -2.07
N GLU A 20 -9.20 -1.66 -2.79
CA GLU A 20 -9.78 -2.72 -3.63
C GLU A 20 -9.45 -2.48 -5.10
N LEU A 21 -8.80 -3.45 -5.73
CA LEU A 21 -8.38 -3.42 -7.13
C LEU A 21 -9.07 -4.55 -7.86
N ARG A 22 -9.99 -4.23 -8.77
CA ARG A 22 -10.52 -5.21 -9.70
C ARG A 22 -9.49 -5.48 -10.78
N VAL A 23 -9.08 -6.73 -10.92
CA VAL A 23 -8.03 -7.17 -11.84
C VAL A 23 -8.50 -8.40 -12.60
N GLY A 24 -8.01 -8.57 -13.83
CA GLY A 24 -8.34 -9.76 -14.62
C GLY A 24 -7.33 -10.05 -15.71
N ASP A 25 -7.19 -11.33 -16.01
CA ASP A 25 -6.36 -11.87 -17.09
C ASP A 25 -6.91 -13.25 -17.51
N ASP A 26 -6.90 -13.56 -18.81
CA ASP A 26 -7.45 -14.81 -19.34
C ASP A 26 -6.71 -16.07 -18.85
N SER A 27 -5.42 -15.93 -18.52
CA SER A 27 -4.59 -16.98 -17.93
C SER A 27 -4.66 -17.03 -16.39
N GLY A 28 -5.36 -16.07 -15.80
CA GLY A 28 -5.52 -15.92 -14.35
C GLY A 28 -4.46 -15.01 -13.74
N VAL A 29 -4.88 -14.20 -12.77
CA VAL A 29 -4.00 -13.29 -12.04
C VAL A 29 -3.37 -14.01 -10.85
N ALA A 30 -2.05 -14.07 -10.81
CA ALA A 30 -1.31 -14.74 -9.73
C ALA A 30 -1.00 -13.79 -8.58
N ARG A 31 -0.67 -12.53 -8.85
CA ARG A 31 -0.20 -11.57 -7.84
C ARG A 31 -0.43 -10.12 -8.24
N VAL A 32 -0.75 -9.29 -7.25
CA VAL A 32 -0.77 -7.83 -7.33
C VAL A 32 0.26 -7.27 -6.37
N GLU A 33 1.04 -6.29 -6.82
CA GLU A 33 2.04 -5.58 -6.02
C GLU A 33 1.79 -4.08 -6.12
N THR A 34 1.93 -3.35 -5.02
CA THR A 34 1.79 -1.90 -4.99
C THR A 34 2.94 -1.25 -4.26
N ARG A 35 3.35 -0.08 -4.73
CA ARG A 35 4.30 0.79 -4.04
C ARG A 35 3.71 2.18 -3.91
N PHE A 36 3.73 2.71 -2.70
CA PHE A 36 3.38 4.10 -2.41
C PHE A 36 4.59 4.83 -1.84
N THR A 37 4.72 6.11 -2.21
CA THR A 37 5.75 7.00 -1.67
C THR A 37 5.11 8.03 -0.77
N ASN A 38 5.76 8.28 0.36
CA ASN A 38 5.35 9.27 1.35
C ASN A 38 6.17 10.55 1.19
N GLU A 39 5.50 11.67 0.92
CA GLU A 39 6.12 13.00 0.84
C GLU A 39 6.22 13.72 2.19
N GLY A 40 5.80 13.06 3.27
CA GLY A 40 5.89 13.54 4.64
C GLY A 40 7.33 13.68 5.16
N PRO A 41 7.51 14.37 6.30
CA PRO A 41 8.82 14.65 6.89
C PRO A 41 9.55 13.38 7.38
N GLU A 42 8.84 12.27 7.53
CA GLU A 42 9.28 11.06 8.22
C GLU A 42 10.25 10.14 7.44
N SER A 43 10.85 9.19 8.16
CA SER A 43 11.86 8.24 7.66
C SER A 43 11.31 7.16 6.71
N ILE A 44 10.05 6.75 6.89
CA ILE A 44 9.39 5.80 5.97
C ILE A 44 8.99 6.55 4.71
N LYS A 45 9.88 6.55 3.71
CA LYS A 45 9.66 7.21 2.42
C LYS A 45 8.82 6.40 1.44
N SER A 46 8.69 5.08 1.65
CA SER A 46 7.88 4.25 0.77
C SER A 46 7.35 3.01 1.49
N VAL A 47 6.15 2.59 1.13
CA VAL A 47 5.54 1.34 1.57
C VAL A 47 5.28 0.43 0.37
N TYR A 48 5.56 -0.86 0.53
CA TYR A 48 5.29 -1.90 -0.46
C TYR A 48 4.32 -2.94 0.13
N ARG A 49 3.40 -3.39 -0.71
CA ARG A 49 2.46 -4.48 -0.40
C ARG A 49 2.27 -5.38 -1.61
N SER A 50 1.98 -6.65 -1.33
CA SER A 50 1.61 -7.61 -2.35
C SER A 50 0.53 -8.55 -1.84
N VAL A 51 -0.36 -8.98 -2.73
CA VAL A 51 -1.36 -10.01 -2.48
C VAL A 51 -1.26 -11.06 -3.60
N ASP A 52 -1.27 -12.33 -3.23
CA ASP A 52 -1.34 -13.44 -4.17
C ASP A 52 -2.82 -13.82 -4.40
N LEU A 53 -3.20 -14.06 -5.67
CA LEU A 53 -4.60 -14.16 -6.10
C LEU A 53 -5.02 -15.54 -6.63
N HIS A 54 -4.24 -16.59 -6.34
CA HIS A 54 -4.55 -18.00 -6.66
C HIS A 54 -4.94 -18.28 -8.13
N GLY A 55 -4.70 -17.35 -9.06
CA GLY A 55 -4.93 -17.56 -10.48
C GLY A 55 -6.36 -17.33 -10.96
N GLU A 56 -7.19 -16.59 -10.24
CA GLU A 56 -8.55 -16.25 -10.71
C GLU A 56 -8.49 -15.31 -11.94
N LYS A 57 -9.43 -15.48 -12.87
CA LYS A 57 -9.45 -14.72 -14.15
C LYS A 57 -10.01 -13.30 -14.03
N ASP A 58 -10.93 -13.07 -13.11
CA ASP A 58 -11.51 -11.76 -12.78
C ASP A 58 -11.79 -11.79 -11.28
N THR A 59 -11.11 -10.94 -10.53
CA THR A 59 -11.17 -10.95 -9.07
C THR A 59 -10.89 -9.57 -8.49
N VAL A 60 -11.13 -9.41 -7.19
CA VAL A 60 -10.83 -8.19 -6.45
C VAL A 60 -9.65 -8.46 -5.52
N ALA A 61 -8.50 -7.88 -5.84
CA ALA A 61 -7.37 -7.78 -4.91
C ALA A 61 -7.70 -6.78 -3.81
N VAL A 62 -7.48 -7.20 -2.57
CA VAL A 62 -7.62 -6.34 -1.40
C VAL A 62 -6.23 -6.13 -0.80
N ILE A 63 -5.82 -4.86 -0.73
CA ILE A 63 -4.56 -4.46 -0.12
C ILE A 63 -4.86 -3.63 1.10
N GLU A 64 -4.34 -4.06 2.24
CA GLU A 64 -4.59 -3.41 3.53
C GLU A 64 -3.31 -2.77 4.09
N PHE A 65 -3.49 -1.58 4.67
CA PHE A 65 -2.47 -0.86 5.41
C PHE A 65 -3.03 -0.46 6.76
N ARG A 66 -2.28 -0.71 7.83
CA ARG A 66 -2.62 -0.23 9.16
C ARG A 66 -1.92 1.09 9.43
N VAL A 67 -2.70 2.13 9.69
CA VAL A 67 -2.14 3.43 10.07
C VAL A 67 -1.54 3.30 11.47
N GLY A 68 -0.34 3.85 11.67
CA GLY A 68 0.41 3.69 12.92
C GLY A 68 1.46 2.58 12.86
N GLU A 69 1.10 1.41 12.33
CA GLU A 69 2.01 0.27 12.17
C GLU A 69 2.81 0.38 10.86
N ASP A 70 2.12 0.59 9.74
CA ASP A 70 2.70 0.53 8.39
C ASP A 70 2.97 1.91 7.79
N LEU A 71 2.22 2.91 8.24
CA LEU A 71 2.15 4.23 7.62
C LEU A 71 2.41 5.33 8.64
N SER A 72 3.40 6.17 8.33
CA SER A 72 3.67 7.42 9.05
C SER A 72 2.80 8.56 8.51
N PRO A 73 2.51 9.60 9.30
CA PRO A 73 1.85 10.80 8.81
C PRO A 73 2.49 11.35 7.54
N GLY A 74 1.65 11.80 6.61
CA GLY A 74 2.08 12.36 5.34
C GLY A 74 1.12 12.08 4.20
N ASN A 75 1.52 12.54 3.01
CA ASN A 75 0.78 12.33 1.78
C ASN A 75 1.39 11.15 1.04
N TYR A 76 0.55 10.19 0.67
CA TYR A 76 0.93 8.99 -0.04
C TYR A 76 0.40 9.03 -1.46
N SER A 77 1.31 8.85 -2.43
CA SER A 77 0.97 8.68 -3.84
C SER A 77 1.45 7.32 -4.32
N CYS A 78 0.59 6.59 -5.04
CA CYS A 78 0.95 5.32 -5.64
C CYS A 78 1.94 5.52 -6.78
N GLU A 79 3.14 4.96 -6.66
CA GLU A 79 4.14 5.00 -7.72
C GLU A 79 3.83 4.00 -8.82
N TYR A 80 3.45 2.78 -8.45
CA TYR A 80 3.05 1.76 -9.41
C TYR A 80 2.17 0.67 -8.80
N ILE A 81 1.42 0.02 -9.69
CA ILE A 81 0.80 -1.29 -9.48
C ILE A 81 1.43 -2.27 -10.47
N ALA A 82 1.91 -3.41 -10.00
CA ALA A 82 2.38 -4.48 -10.86
C ALA A 82 1.46 -5.70 -10.75
N LEU A 83 1.12 -6.28 -11.89
CA LEU A 83 0.27 -7.47 -11.99
C LEU A 83 1.09 -8.58 -12.63
N THR A 84 1.06 -9.76 -12.03
CA THR A 84 1.70 -10.97 -12.57
C THR A 84 0.63 -12.04 -12.81
N ASP A 85 0.61 -12.63 -14.00
CA ASP A 85 -0.29 -13.74 -14.34
C ASP A 85 0.30 -15.10 -13.93
N ASN A 86 -0.48 -16.18 -14.07
CA ASN A 86 -0.03 -17.53 -13.74
C ASN A 86 1.11 -18.08 -14.63
N LEU A 87 1.32 -17.47 -15.80
CA LEU A 87 2.36 -17.83 -16.74
C LEU A 87 3.66 -17.04 -16.51
N GLY A 88 3.65 -16.11 -15.54
CA GLY A 88 4.78 -15.25 -15.20
C GLY A 88 4.89 -13.98 -16.06
N ASN A 89 3.89 -13.68 -16.91
CA ASN A 89 3.85 -12.40 -17.62
C ASN A 89 3.52 -11.28 -16.63
N ARG A 90 4.19 -10.14 -16.80
CA ARG A 90 4.10 -9.02 -15.87
C ARG A 90 3.71 -7.74 -16.60
N SER A 91 2.72 -7.03 -16.08
CA SER A 91 2.37 -5.67 -16.49
C SER A 91 2.60 -4.70 -15.33
N VAL A 92 2.92 -3.45 -15.66
CA VAL A 92 3.14 -2.39 -14.68
C VAL A 92 2.35 -1.15 -15.08
N ILE A 93 1.50 -0.69 -14.17
CA ILE A 93 0.80 0.58 -14.29
C ILE A 93 1.55 1.60 -13.45
N ALA A 94 2.24 2.53 -14.10
CA ALA A 94 2.96 3.61 -13.44
C ALA A 94 2.00 4.77 -13.11
N ALA A 95 2.15 5.35 -11.92
CA ALA A 95 1.43 6.52 -11.42
C ALA A 95 -0.09 6.47 -11.70
N PRO A 96 -0.84 5.51 -11.13
CA PRO A 96 -2.27 5.34 -11.40
C PRO A 96 -3.16 6.47 -10.85
N GLY A 97 -2.60 7.49 -10.19
CA GLY A 97 -3.36 8.58 -9.59
C GLY A 97 -4.11 8.17 -8.31
N ILE A 98 -3.66 7.10 -7.64
CA ILE A 98 -4.20 6.69 -6.34
C ILE A 98 -3.42 7.42 -5.26
N GLU A 99 -4.14 8.18 -4.45
CA GLU A 99 -3.57 9.03 -3.40
C GLU A 99 -4.39 8.92 -2.12
N PHE A 100 -3.72 9.03 -0.98
CA PHE A 100 -4.36 9.17 0.33
C PHE A 100 -3.47 9.97 1.28
N ARG A 101 -4.05 10.48 2.36
CA ARG A 101 -3.33 11.21 3.39
C ARG A 101 -3.48 10.50 4.74
N VAL A 102 -2.39 10.47 5.48
CA VAL A 102 -2.37 10.02 6.87
C VAL A 102 -2.13 11.22 7.78
N GLU A 103 -3.04 11.45 8.72
CA GLU A 103 -2.93 12.42 9.80
C GLU A 103 -2.65 11.71 11.14
N GLY A 104 -2.20 12.47 12.15
CA GLY A 104 -1.90 11.95 13.48
C GLY A 104 -0.56 12.44 14.04
N ASN A 105 -0.33 12.13 15.32
CA ASN A 105 0.84 12.53 16.07
C ASN A 105 1.84 11.37 16.22
N LEU A 106 3.10 11.71 16.39
CA LEU A 106 4.23 10.77 16.47
C LEU A 106 4.48 10.31 17.93
N GLU A 107 3.46 9.83 18.63
CA GLU A 107 3.69 9.28 19.97
C GLU A 107 4.40 7.92 19.84
N ASP A 108 5.72 7.95 20.08
CA ASP A 108 6.68 6.85 20.12
C ASP A 108 6.55 5.74 19.05
N ARG A 109 7.33 5.88 17.97
CA ARG A 109 7.49 4.85 16.92
C ARG A 109 8.83 4.12 16.98
N GLN A 110 9.62 4.34 18.03
CA GLN A 110 10.87 3.60 18.18
C GLN A 110 10.55 2.23 18.73
N GLY A 111 10.76 1.20 17.91
CA GLY A 111 10.72 -0.17 18.39
C GLY A 111 11.69 -0.36 19.56
N PRO A 112 11.41 -1.30 20.48
CA PRO A 112 12.29 -1.53 21.61
C PRO A 112 13.71 -1.88 21.14
N ALA A 113 14.71 -1.36 21.84
CA ALA A 113 16.09 -1.75 21.61
C ALA A 113 16.39 -3.07 22.31
N LEU A 114 17.00 -4.02 21.60
CA LEU A 114 17.66 -5.16 22.23
C LEU A 114 18.87 -4.63 23.01
N LEU A 115 18.81 -4.71 24.34
CA LEU A 115 19.89 -4.22 25.21
C LEU A 115 20.95 -5.30 25.49
N ASP A 116 20.54 -6.56 25.64
CA ASP A 116 21.42 -7.69 25.95
C ASP A 116 20.78 -9.04 25.60
N TRP A 117 21.57 -10.12 25.55
CA TRP A 117 21.10 -11.50 25.33
C TRP A 117 22.02 -12.53 26.04
N SER A 118 21.47 -13.64 26.54
CA SER A 118 22.26 -14.72 27.15
C SER A 118 21.63 -16.11 26.92
N PHE A 119 22.45 -17.16 27.00
CA PHE A 119 22.00 -18.55 27.10
C PHE A 119 21.97 -18.98 28.57
N ALA A 120 20.99 -19.82 28.92
CA ALA A 120 20.88 -20.47 30.23
C ALA A 120 21.80 -21.70 30.32
#